data_AF-A0A090SX83-F1
#
_entry.id   AF-A0A090SX83-F1
#
_cell.length_a   1.000
_cell.length_b   1.000
_cell.length_c   1.000
_cell.angle_alpha   90.00
_cell.angle_beta   90.00
_cell.angle_gamma   90.00
#
_symmetry.space_group_name_H-M   'P 1'
#
loop_
_entity.id
_entity.type
_entity.pdbx_description
1 polymer ?
#
loop_
_entity_poly.entity_id
_entity_poly.type
_entity_poly.pdbx_seq_one_letter_code
_entity_poly.pdbx_strand_id
1 'polypeptide(L)' 'MSEFNIGSRIWLLQNIEGTGQIGMLNRRDDTVFIWSVGARFHSTEALSLGADIKDGGIYGPQAQMSVEFTF' A
#
# COMPACT_ATOMS: atom_id res chain seq x y z
N MET A 1 0.25 -9.04 -21.11
CA MET A 1 0.65 -8.01 -20.12
C MET A 1 1.36 -8.75 -19.01
N SER A 2 2.56 -8.30 -18.64
CA SER A 2 3.30 -8.88 -17.52
C SER A 2 3.30 -7.85 -16.40
N GLU A 3 2.99 -8.31 -15.20
CA GLU A 3 2.98 -7.49 -14.00
C GLU A 3 3.96 -8.09 -13.02
N PHE A 4 4.89 -7.26 -12.54
CA PHE A 4 5.78 -7.61 -11.45
C PHE A 4 5.46 -6.71 -10.27
N ASN A 5 5.23 -7.31 -9.11
CA ASN A 5 4.94 -6.57 -7.90
C ASN A 5 5.59 -7.28 -6.71
N ILE A 6 6.30 -6.51 -5.89
CA ILE A 6 6.87 -6.97 -4.63
C ILE A 6 6.55 -5.95 -3.55
N GLY A 7 6.10 -6.45 -2.42
CA GLY A 7 5.84 -5.61 -1.25
C GLY A 7 6.24 -6.31 0.03
N SER A 8 6.51 -5.51 1.03
CA SER A 8 6.79 -5.94 2.39
C SER A 8 5.86 -5.24 3.36
N ARG A 9 5.68 -5.92 4.49
CA ARG A 9 4.89 -5.46 5.62
C ARG A 9 5.70 -5.75 6.86
N ILE A 10 5.91 -4.72 7.69
CA ILE A 10 6.81 -4.80 8.83
C ILE A 10 6.15 -4.11 10.01
N TRP A 11 6.22 -4.72 11.20
CA TRP A 11 5.84 -4.07 12.45
C TRP A 11 6.91 -3.05 12.83
N LEU A 12 6.55 -1.77 12.79
CA LEU A 12 7.43 -0.66 13.21
C LEU A 12 7.35 -0.48 14.73
N LEU A 13 6.17 -0.66 15.30
CA LEU A 13 5.87 -0.61 16.73
C LEU A 13 4.83 -1.69 17.07
N GLN A 14 4.54 -1.88 18.37
CA GLN A 14 3.55 -2.87 18.83
C GLN A 14 2.15 -2.66 18.24
N ASN A 15 1.82 -1.43 17.86
CA ASN A 15 0.53 -1.02 17.33
C ASN A 15 0.64 -0.33 15.96
N ILE A 16 1.82 -0.30 15.34
CA ILE A 16 2.00 0.33 14.02
C ILE A 16 2.66 -0.65 13.06
N GLU A 17 1.95 -0.93 11.98
CA GLU A 17 2.40 -1.71 10.83
C GLU A 17 2.76 -0.76 9.70
N GLY A 18 3.97 -0.87 9.16
CA GLY A 18 4.39 -0.19 7.94
C GLY A 18 4.21 -1.12 6.74
N THR A 19 3.76 -0.56 5.62
CA THR A 19 3.59 -1.26 4.34
C THR A 19 4.38 -0.54 3.26
N GLY A 20 4.98 -1.31 2.36
CA GLY A 20 5.69 -0.77 1.21
C GLY A 20 5.60 -1.74 0.04
N GLN A 21 5.33 -1.23 -1.15
CA GLN A 21 5.18 -2.01 -2.36
C GLN A 21 5.80 -1.25 -3.52
N ILE A 22 6.48 -1.97 -4.40
CA ILE A 22 6.96 -1.46 -5.67
C ILE A 22 6.68 -2.49 -6.76
N GLY A 23 6.48 -2.04 -7.98
CA GLY A 23 6.19 -2.91 -9.09
C GLY A 23 6.32 -2.23 -10.44
N MET A 24 6.17 -3.03 -11.48
CA MET A 24 6.22 -2.60 -12.87
C MET A 24 5.08 -3.28 -13.62
N LEU A 25 4.26 -2.47 -14.30
CA LEU A 25 3.31 -2.94 -15.29
C LEU A 25 3.96 -2.84 -16.68
N ASN A 26 4.21 -3.99 -17.30
CA ASN A 26 4.68 -4.06 -18.67
C ASN A 26 3.49 -4.18 -19.64
N ARG A 27 3.18 -3.07 -20.31
CA ARG A 27 2.30 -2.99 -21.48
C ARG A 27 3.12 -3.11 -22.76
N ARG A 28 2.47 -3.52 -23.85
CA ARG A 28 3.12 -3.75 -25.16
C ARG A 28 4.07 -2.62 -25.59
N ASP A 29 3.68 -1.38 -25.31
CA ASP A 29 4.41 -0.19 -25.78
C ASP A 29 4.94 0.70 -24.64
N ASP A 30 4.66 0.36 -23.37
CA ASP A 30 5.06 1.20 -22.24
C ASP A 30 5.26 0.38 -20.95
N THR A 31 6.22 0.80 -20.13
CA THR A 31 6.50 0.20 -18.82
C THR A 31 6.22 1.23 -17.74
N VAL A 32 5.17 0.96 -16.97
CA VAL A 32 4.68 1.87 -15.94
C VAL A 32 5.19 1.40 -14.58
N PHE A 33 5.89 2.28 -13.86
CA PHE A 33 6.32 2.01 -12.49
C PHE A 33 5.15 2.27 -11.53
N ILE A 34 4.93 1.34 -10.61
CA ILE A 34 3.92 1.46 -9.56
C ILE A 34 4.56 1.36 -8.19
N TRP A 35 4.03 2.10 -7.23
CA TRP A 35 4.50 2.05 -5.84
C TRP A 35 3.36 2.31 -4.86
N SER A 36 3.50 1.79 -3.64
CA SER A 36 2.69 2.20 -2.51
C SER A 36 3.52 2.18 -1.24
N VAL A 37 3.20 3.10 -0.33
CA VAL A 37 3.76 3.14 1.02
C VAL A 37 2.67 3.60 1.96
N GLY A 38 2.58 2.96 3.11
CA GLY A 38 1.57 3.31 4.09
C GLY A 38 1.89 2.83 5.47
N ALA A 39 1.03 3.22 6.39
CA ALA A 39 1.09 2.79 7.77
C ALA A 39 -0.33 2.48 8.27
N ARG A 40 -0.44 1.46 9.11
CA ARG A 40 -1.66 1.09 9.81
C ARG A 40 -1.42 1.11 11.32
N PHE A 41 -2.25 1.86 12.01
CA PHE A 41 -2.32 1.95 13.45
C PHE A 41 -3.43 1.05 13.98
N HIS A 42 -3.08 0.11 14.84
CA HIS A 42 -4.00 -0.78 15.53
C HIS A 42 -4.32 -0.18 16.90
N SER A 43 -5.47 0.50 17.02
CA SER A 43 -5.88 1.15 18.27
C SER A 43 -6.29 0.14 19.33
N THR A 44 -6.95 -0.93 18.90
CA THR A 44 -7.38 -2.08 19.71
C THR A 44 -7.34 -3.32 18.81
N GLU A 45 -7.58 -4.51 19.37
CA GLU A 45 -7.75 -5.73 18.55
C GLU A 45 -8.94 -5.62 17.57
N ALA A 46 -9.90 -4.73 17.87
CA ALA A 46 -11.13 -4.55 17.10
C ALA A 46 -11.12 -3.32 16.18
N LEU A 47 -10.12 -2.42 16.28
CA LEU A 47 -10.10 -1.16 15.53
C LEU A 47 -8.72 -0.87 14.95
N SER A 48 -8.66 -0.72 13.62
CA SER A 48 -7.45 -0.33 12.90
C SER A 48 -7.70 0.89 12.01
N LEU A 49 -6.72 1.79 11.94
CA LEU A 49 -6.73 3.00 11.13
C LEU A 49 -5.53 2.95 10.17
N GLY A 50 -5.75 3.07 8.88
CA GLY A 50 -4.69 3.02 7.87
C GLY A 50 -4.61 4.29 7.04
N ALA A 51 -3.41 4.66 6.65
CA ALA A 51 -3.15 5.69 5.66
C ALA A 51 -2.07 5.20 4.69
N ASP A 52 -2.37 5.26 3.40
CA ASP A 52 -1.51 4.77 2.32
C ASP A 52 -1.41 5.84 1.23
N ILE A 53 -0.22 6.01 0.68
CA ILE A 53 0.02 6.78 -0.54
C ILE A 53 0.47 5.80 -1.61
N LYS A 54 -0.19 5.82 -2.76
CA LYS A 54 0.09 4.89 -3.85
C LYS A 54 0.05 5.58 -5.19
N ASP A 55 0.92 5.16 -6.10
CA ASP A 55 0.85 5.54 -7.51
C ASP A 55 0.71 4.26 -8.35
N GLY A 56 -0.43 4.14 -9.02
CA GLY A 56 -0.69 3.05 -9.96
C GLY A 56 -0.14 3.34 -11.37
N GLY A 57 0.53 4.48 -11.55
CA GLY A 57 1.22 4.91 -12.76
C GLY A 57 0.31 5.23 -13.96
N ILE A 58 -1.01 5.22 -13.77
CA ILE A 58 -2.00 5.63 -14.78
C ILE A 58 -2.57 7.02 -14.47
N TYR A 59 -2.83 7.31 -13.19
CA TYR A 59 -3.52 8.52 -12.75
C TYR A 59 -2.70 9.37 -11.75
N GLY A 60 -1.44 9.00 -11.52
CA GLY A 60 -0.55 9.64 -10.56
C GLY A 60 -0.78 9.24 -9.10
N PRO A 61 -0.10 9.91 -8.15
CA PRO A 61 -0.16 9.61 -6.73
C PRO A 61 -1.55 9.83 -6.14
N GLN A 62 -2.01 8.88 -5.33
CA GLN A 62 -3.29 8.85 -4.64
C GLN A 62 -3.05 8.64 -3.15
N ALA A 63 -3.77 9.39 -2.32
CA ALA A 63 -3.84 9.15 -0.89
C ALA A 63 -5.11 8.34 -0.57
N GLN A 64 -4.96 7.32 0.25
CA GLN A 64 -6.02 6.46 0.73
C GLN A 64 -6.01 6.46 2.26
N MET A 65 -7.17 6.66 2.86
CA MET A 65 -7.39 6.49 4.29
C MET A 65 -8.37 5.34 4.50
N SER A 66 -8.13 4.52 5.51
CA SER A 66 -8.96 3.36 5.82
C SER A 66 -9.23 3.27 7.31
N VAL A 67 -10.42 2.79 7.65
CA VAL A 67 -10.82 2.44 9.02
C VAL A 67 -11.40 1.04 8.94
N GLU A 68 -10.87 0.13 9.75
CA GLU A 68 -11.27 -1.27 9.80
C GLU A 68 -11.76 -1.61 11.20
N PHE A 69 -12.92 -2.26 11.26
CA PHE A 69 -13.51 -2.77 12.49
C PHE A 69 -13.60 -4.30 12.41
N THR A 70 -13.01 -4.97 13.40
CA THR A 70 -13.03 -6.43 13.54
C THR A 70 -13.91 -6.80 14.72
N PHE A 71 -14.92 -7.65 14.49
CA PHE A 71 -15.94 -8.03 15.48
C PHE A 71 -15.89 -9.54 15.77
#